data_AF-A0A645DQW9-F1
#
_entry.id   AF-A0A645DQW9-F1
#
_cell.length_a   1.000
_cell.length_b   1.000
_cell.length_c   1.000
_cell.angle_alpha   90.00
_cell.angle_beta   90.00
_cell.angle_gamma   90.00
#
_symmetry.space_group_name_H-M   'P 1'
#
loop_
_entity.id
_entity.type
_entity.pdbx_description
1 polymer ?
#
loop_
_entity_poly.entity_id
_entity_poly.type
_entity_poly.pdbx_seq_one_letter_code
_entity_poly.pdbx_strand_id
1 'polypeptide(L)'
;MTRKFNPSFGYSLNYPKNQITWDRNELDISERVKPDSRRMEYLYKIMDVLEKKGIPLILIKTPYYIDDEDAKIYNSIWDVAEEKNIPVIDFNQKLKELNFIFDIDGDSWHTNARGAMKVTSYIANELLEKYSFSENYEQYNAQYQVEYAKTLYALYSRQFNFEILRDYFDSTGVTVLINYNKKGPIELNNEDLSNYQSLGIDFSLANQLISYRNHEFVIEDDEINLEVNNHHYKLDSNGDLWIDNQWINSQDTSLKFIVIDNETGYLVDNFQIDFLDQLYIYRK
;
A
#
# COMPACT_ATOMS: atom_id res chain seq x y z
N MET A 1 17.32 -30.26 -12.13
CA MET A 1 16.08 -29.47 -12.03
C MET A 1 16.33 -28.29 -11.12
N THR A 2 16.52 -27.09 -11.67
CA THR A 2 16.51 -25.85 -10.90
C THR A 2 15.11 -25.66 -10.34
N ARG A 3 14.94 -25.81 -9.02
CA ARG A 3 13.68 -25.45 -8.35
C ARG A 3 13.46 -23.96 -8.63
N LYS A 4 12.41 -23.63 -9.39
CA LYS A 4 11.97 -22.24 -9.55
C LYS A 4 11.54 -21.75 -8.17
N PHE A 5 12.38 -20.92 -7.55
CA PHE A 5 12.03 -20.19 -6.34
C PHE A 5 10.84 -19.28 -6.67
N ASN A 6 9.76 -19.38 -5.90
CA ASN A 6 8.65 -18.45 -5.98
C ASN A 6 8.99 -17.28 -5.05
N PRO A 7 9.35 -16.11 -5.57
CA PRO A 7 9.67 -14.95 -4.74
C PRO A 7 8.47 -14.47 -3.92
N SER A 8 7.25 -14.85 -4.29
CA SER A 8 6.01 -14.52 -3.57
C SER A 8 5.74 -15.39 -2.34
N PHE A 9 6.69 -16.22 -1.88
CA PHE A 9 6.48 -17.07 -0.72
C PHE A 9 6.58 -16.23 0.57
N GLY A 10 5.43 -15.97 1.21
CA GLY A 10 5.35 -15.26 2.50
C GLY A 10 4.85 -13.82 2.43
N TYR A 11 4.45 -13.32 1.25
CA TYR A 11 3.74 -12.05 1.12
C TYR A 11 2.77 -12.06 -0.07
N SER A 12 1.70 -11.27 0.01
CA SER A 12 0.80 -11.00 -1.11
C SER A 12 1.26 -9.74 -1.85
N LEU A 13 0.97 -9.65 -3.16
CA LEU A 13 1.18 -8.44 -3.98
C LEU A 13 0.15 -7.33 -3.67
N ASN A 14 -0.43 -7.34 -2.47
CA ASN A 14 -1.44 -6.38 -2.08
C ASN A 14 -0.80 -5.05 -1.69
N TYR A 15 -1.34 -3.97 -2.23
CA TYR A 15 -0.83 -2.63 -2.00
C TYR A 15 -1.49 -1.97 -0.78
N PRO A 16 -0.76 -1.11 -0.04
CA PRO A 16 -1.25 -0.45 1.17
C PRO A 16 -2.53 0.35 0.94
N LYS A 17 -3.61 0.10 1.67
CA LYS A 17 -4.85 0.92 1.64
C LYS A 17 -4.78 2.02 2.71
N ASN A 18 -5.74 2.96 2.69
CA ASN A 18 -5.89 3.97 3.74
C ASN A 18 -5.92 3.31 5.12
N GLN A 19 -5.34 3.96 6.12
CA GLN A 19 -5.32 3.47 7.49
C GLN A 19 -6.75 3.32 8.00
N ILE A 20 -7.27 2.09 8.04
CA ILE A 20 -8.49 1.83 8.78
C ILE A 20 -8.05 1.57 10.22
N THR A 21 -8.31 2.54 11.10
CA THR A 21 -8.19 2.33 12.54
C THR A 21 -9.31 1.40 12.97
N TRP A 22 -8.99 0.12 13.11
CA TRP A 22 -9.88 -0.86 13.72
C TRP A 22 -9.63 -0.88 15.23
N ASP A 23 -10.68 -0.60 16.01
CA ASP A 23 -10.64 -0.77 17.46
C ASP A 23 -10.69 -2.29 17.73
N ARG A 24 -9.52 -2.87 17.98
CA ARG A 24 -9.38 -4.29 18.23
C ARG A 24 -9.49 -4.52 19.74
N ASN A 25 -10.50 -5.28 20.16
CA ASN A 25 -10.58 -5.75 21.54
C ASN A 25 -9.29 -6.51 21.90
N GLU A 26 -8.83 -6.38 23.15
CA GLU A 26 -7.75 -7.21 23.65
C GLU A 26 -8.13 -8.69 23.48
N LEU A 27 -7.26 -9.47 22.85
CA LEU A 27 -7.49 -10.90 22.70
C LEU A 27 -7.56 -11.58 24.07
N ASP A 28 -8.53 -12.47 24.23
CA ASP A 28 -8.55 -13.37 25.36
C ASP A 28 -7.46 -14.45 25.21
N ILE A 29 -6.34 -14.22 25.89
CA ILE A 29 -5.19 -15.14 25.95
C ILE A 29 -5.31 -16.17 27.08
N SER A 30 -6.41 -16.18 27.83
CA SER A 30 -6.59 -17.05 29.00
C SER A 30 -7.38 -18.33 28.69
N GLU A 31 -8.28 -18.25 27.71
CA GLU A 31 -9.14 -19.37 27.33
C GLU A 31 -8.51 -20.28 26.27
N ARG A 32 -8.95 -21.53 26.27
CA ARG A 32 -8.49 -22.61 25.37
C ARG A 32 -9.68 -23.31 24.74
N VAL A 33 -9.60 -23.57 23.44
CA VAL A 33 -10.56 -24.39 22.70
C VAL A 33 -9.82 -25.54 22.04
N LYS A 34 -10.39 -26.75 22.14
CA LYS A 34 -9.81 -27.96 21.56
C LYS A 34 -9.59 -27.76 20.05
N PRO A 35 -8.33 -27.82 19.56
CA PRO A 35 -8.07 -27.68 18.13
C PRO A 35 -8.61 -28.89 17.34
N ASP A 36 -8.79 -28.69 16.04
CA ASP A 36 -9.18 -29.77 15.14
C ASP A 36 -8.21 -30.97 15.25
N SER A 37 -8.77 -32.15 15.51
CA SER A 37 -8.00 -33.37 15.78
C SER A 37 -7.09 -33.77 14.62
N ARG A 38 -7.53 -33.55 13.37
CA ARG A 38 -6.74 -33.88 12.19
C ARG A 38 -5.57 -32.91 12.03
N ARG A 39 -5.77 -31.61 12.25
CA ARG A 39 -4.66 -30.62 12.25
C ARG A 39 -3.61 -30.96 13.31
N MET A 40 -4.03 -31.34 14.52
CA MET A 40 -3.12 -31.76 15.58
C MET A 40 -2.35 -33.04 15.23
N GLU A 41 -2.99 -34.02 14.60
CA GLU A 41 -2.32 -35.23 14.12
C GLU A 41 -1.17 -34.90 13.16
N TYR A 42 -1.36 -33.96 12.24
CA TYR A 42 -0.31 -33.52 11.32
C TYR A 42 0.78 -32.73 12.02
N LEU A 43 0.44 -31.89 12.99
CA LEU A 43 1.44 -31.18 13.81
C LEU A 43 2.36 -32.17 14.54
N TYR A 44 1.79 -33.18 15.18
CA TYR A 44 2.58 -34.22 15.85
C TYR A 44 3.43 -35.03 14.87
N LYS A 45 2.90 -35.37 13.68
CA LYS A 45 3.70 -36.03 12.63
C LYS A 45 4.89 -35.18 12.18
N ILE A 46 4.73 -33.86 12.07
CA ILE A 46 5.83 -32.95 11.73
C ILE A 46 6.87 -32.94 12.85
N MET A 47 6.44 -32.81 14.11
CA MET A 47 7.31 -32.85 15.28
C MET A 47 8.12 -34.15 15.33
N ASP A 48 7.47 -35.30 15.21
CA ASP A 48 8.10 -36.62 15.20
C ASP A 48 9.18 -36.75 14.11
N VAL A 49 8.90 -36.26 12.90
CA VAL A 49 9.82 -36.35 11.77
C VAL A 49 11.04 -35.46 12.00
N LEU A 50 10.87 -34.26 12.54
CA LEU A 50 11.96 -33.33 12.80
C LEU A 50 12.82 -33.80 13.97
N GLU A 51 12.21 -34.30 15.04
CA GLU A 51 12.90 -34.89 16.18
C GLU A 51 13.75 -36.09 15.76
N LYS A 52 13.19 -37.05 15.00
CA LYS A 52 13.94 -38.21 14.47
C LYS A 52 15.12 -37.82 13.58
N LYS A 53 15.08 -36.64 12.97
CA LYS A 53 16.15 -36.09 12.12
C LYS A 53 17.11 -35.17 12.87
N GLY A 54 16.88 -34.90 14.15
CA GLY A 54 17.66 -33.95 14.93
C GLY A 54 17.57 -32.52 14.39
N ILE A 55 16.45 -32.14 13.78
CA ILE A 55 16.24 -30.80 13.21
C ILE A 55 15.41 -29.97 14.22
N PRO A 56 15.94 -28.82 14.71
CA PRO A 56 15.17 -27.94 15.58
C PRO A 56 13.90 -27.39 14.90
N LEU A 57 12.82 -27.28 15.66
CA LEU A 57 11.55 -26.71 15.22
C LEU A 57 11.26 -25.42 15.99
N ILE A 58 10.80 -24.40 15.27
CA ILE A 58 10.19 -23.19 15.82
C ILE A 58 8.82 -23.05 15.17
N LEU A 59 7.79 -22.76 15.95
CA LEU A 59 6.46 -22.45 15.44
C LEU A 59 6.27 -20.94 15.33
N ILE A 60 5.71 -20.50 14.22
CA ILE A 60 5.50 -19.07 13.94
C ILE A 60 4.06 -18.88 13.50
N LYS A 61 3.38 -17.90 14.09
CA LYS A 61 2.13 -17.38 13.55
C LYS A 61 2.34 -15.95 13.03
N THR A 62 2.18 -15.78 11.72
CA THR A 62 2.24 -14.46 11.08
C THR A 62 1.06 -13.56 11.47
N PRO A 63 1.23 -12.22 11.39
CA PRO A 63 0.14 -11.26 11.62
C PRO A 63 -1.06 -11.58 10.74
N TYR A 64 -2.24 -11.58 11.34
CA TYR A 64 -3.51 -11.48 10.63
C TYR A 64 -4.59 -10.96 11.58
N TYR A 65 -5.74 -10.61 11.01
CA TYR A 65 -6.91 -10.18 11.77
C TYR A 65 -7.55 -11.41 12.43
N ILE A 66 -7.03 -11.72 13.60
CA ILE A 66 -7.44 -12.87 14.41
C ILE A 66 -8.62 -12.50 15.32
N ASP A 67 -9.60 -13.40 15.40
CA ASP A 67 -10.73 -13.33 16.31
C ASP A 67 -10.48 -14.11 17.63
N ASP A 68 -11.42 -14.00 18.58
CA ASP A 68 -11.30 -14.63 19.89
C ASP A 68 -11.29 -16.16 19.82
N GLU A 69 -11.99 -16.77 18.87
CA GLU A 69 -12.02 -18.23 18.74
C GLU A 69 -10.68 -18.77 18.25
N ASP A 70 -10.12 -18.14 17.22
CA ASP A 70 -8.79 -18.44 16.72
C ASP A 70 -7.73 -18.22 17.81
N ALA A 71 -7.82 -17.17 18.62
CA ALA A 71 -6.90 -16.91 19.72
C ALA A 71 -6.91 -18.07 20.73
N LYS A 72 -8.08 -18.56 21.12
CA LYS A 72 -8.24 -19.71 22.03
C LYS A 72 -7.70 -21.01 21.45
N ILE A 73 -7.82 -21.18 20.13
CA ILE A 73 -7.21 -22.32 19.41
C ILE A 73 -5.68 -22.22 19.46
N TYR A 74 -5.09 -21.05 19.16
CA TYR A 74 -3.63 -20.91 19.23
C TYR A 74 -3.10 -21.07 20.64
N ASN A 75 -3.77 -20.55 21.68
CA ASN A 75 -3.38 -20.78 23.07
C ASN A 75 -3.23 -22.28 23.37
N SER A 76 -4.17 -23.10 22.87
CA SER A 76 -4.11 -24.56 23.02
C SER A 76 -2.94 -25.20 22.24
N ILE A 77 -2.57 -24.64 21.09
CA ILE A 77 -1.42 -25.09 20.29
C ILE A 77 -0.10 -24.66 20.97
N TRP A 78 -0.08 -23.48 21.60
CA TRP A 78 1.06 -22.96 22.33
C TRP A 78 1.33 -23.73 23.62
N ASP A 79 0.28 -24.15 24.34
CA ASP A 79 0.42 -25.07 25.49
C ASP A 79 1.13 -26.37 25.06
N VAL A 80 0.77 -26.96 23.90
CA VAL A 80 1.44 -28.16 23.34
C VAL A 80 2.89 -27.88 22.96
N ALA A 81 3.19 -26.70 22.41
CA ALA A 81 4.55 -26.31 22.07
C ALA A 81 5.42 -26.14 23.34
N GLU A 82 4.87 -25.52 24.38
CA GLU A 82 5.51 -25.34 25.67
C GLU A 82 5.82 -26.68 26.34
N GLU A 83 4.86 -27.61 26.41
CA GLU A 83 5.05 -28.97 26.93
C GLU A 83 6.22 -29.72 26.25
N LYS A 84 6.44 -29.43 24.97
CA LYS A 84 7.49 -30.04 24.14
C LYS A 84 8.77 -29.20 24.05
N ASN A 85 8.86 -28.08 24.77
CA ASN A 85 9.98 -27.13 24.72
C ASN A 85 10.26 -26.61 23.29
N ILE A 86 9.21 -26.41 22.49
CA ILE A 86 9.29 -25.86 21.14
C ILE A 86 9.08 -24.35 21.21
N PRO A 87 10.04 -23.53 20.76
CA PRO A 87 9.87 -22.08 20.73
C PRO A 87 8.72 -21.63 19.83
N VAL A 88 8.02 -20.59 20.26
CA VAL A 88 6.89 -19.98 19.55
C VAL A 88 7.15 -18.50 19.31
N ILE A 89 6.81 -18.01 18.12
CA ILE A 89 6.71 -16.59 17.81
C ILE A 89 5.29 -16.31 17.30
N ASP A 90 4.45 -15.70 18.14
CA ASP A 90 3.11 -15.24 17.75
C ASP A 90 3.14 -13.74 17.45
N PHE A 91 3.15 -13.40 16.16
CA PHE A 91 3.18 -12.01 15.74
C PHE A 91 1.87 -11.26 16.01
N ASN A 92 0.76 -11.95 16.30
CA ASN A 92 -0.48 -11.27 16.69
C ASN A 92 -0.39 -10.64 18.08
N GLN A 93 0.51 -11.14 18.93
CA GLN A 93 0.82 -10.54 20.23
C GLN A 93 1.92 -9.47 20.15
N LYS A 94 2.64 -9.41 19.02
CA LYS A 94 3.77 -8.50 18.82
C LYS A 94 3.45 -7.33 17.88
N LEU A 95 2.21 -7.16 17.44
CA LEU A 95 1.84 -6.11 16.48
C LEU A 95 2.32 -4.71 16.90
N LYS A 96 2.15 -4.35 18.19
CA LYS A 96 2.63 -3.08 18.74
C LYS A 96 4.16 -2.97 18.73
N GLU A 97 4.86 -4.05 19.06
CA GLU A 97 6.33 -4.14 19.05
C GLU A 97 6.89 -3.96 17.63
N LEU A 98 6.25 -4.56 16.63
CA LEU A 98 6.64 -4.40 15.22
C LEU A 98 6.15 -3.09 14.59
N ASN A 99 5.35 -2.29 15.31
CA ASN A 99 4.57 -1.19 14.74
C ASN A 99 3.85 -1.65 13.45
N PHE A 100 3.22 -2.81 13.51
CA PHE A 100 2.52 -3.44 12.38
C PHE A 100 1.12 -2.83 12.26
N ILE A 101 0.83 -2.25 11.11
CA ILE A 101 -0.44 -1.57 10.84
C ILE A 101 -1.14 -2.34 9.73
N PHE A 102 -2.28 -2.96 10.04
CA PHE A 102 -3.12 -3.59 9.03
C PHE A 102 -3.55 -2.58 7.96
N ASP A 103 -3.78 -3.08 6.76
CA ASP A 103 -4.00 -2.33 5.54
C ASP A 103 -2.78 -1.55 5.04
N ILE A 104 -1.76 -1.26 5.88
CA ILE A 104 -0.49 -0.64 5.44
C ILE A 104 0.62 -1.70 5.27
N ASP A 105 0.74 -2.65 6.20
CA ASP A 105 1.73 -3.73 6.21
C ASP A 105 1.20 -5.06 5.63
N GLY A 106 -0.06 -5.09 5.22
CA GLY A 106 -0.73 -6.29 4.73
C GLY A 106 -2.24 -6.12 4.75
N ASP A 107 -2.95 -7.09 4.20
CA ASP A 107 -4.40 -7.19 4.36
C ASP A 107 -4.77 -7.90 5.68
N SER A 108 -6.05 -8.20 5.88
CA SER A 108 -6.54 -8.88 7.08
C SER A 108 -6.06 -10.33 7.25
N TRP A 109 -5.41 -10.93 6.26
CA TRP A 109 -4.93 -12.32 6.27
C TRP A 109 -3.45 -12.47 5.96
N HIS A 110 -2.87 -11.56 5.16
CA HIS A 110 -1.54 -11.70 4.60
C HIS A 110 -0.74 -10.40 4.69
N THR A 111 0.55 -10.53 4.96
CA THR A 111 1.51 -9.42 4.87
C THR A 111 1.76 -9.02 3.41
N ASN A 112 1.96 -7.72 3.16
CA ASN A 112 2.57 -7.23 1.93
C ASN A 112 4.10 -7.15 2.09
N ALA A 113 4.84 -6.65 1.09
CA ALA A 113 6.31 -6.60 1.17
C ALA A 113 6.83 -5.75 2.34
N ARG A 114 6.10 -4.70 2.76
CA ARG A 114 6.49 -3.88 3.92
C ARG A 114 6.31 -4.64 5.23
N GLY A 115 5.16 -5.28 5.43
CA GLY A 115 4.91 -6.09 6.64
C GLY A 115 5.77 -7.33 6.71
N ALA A 116 6.03 -7.97 5.56
CA ALA A 116 6.96 -9.08 5.45
C ALA A 116 8.35 -8.65 5.94
N MET A 117 8.81 -7.43 5.62
CA MET A 117 10.14 -6.95 6.07
C MET A 117 10.23 -6.89 7.58
N LYS A 118 9.18 -6.37 8.22
CA LYS A 118 9.11 -6.27 9.68
C LYS A 118 9.16 -7.67 10.31
N VAL A 119 8.32 -8.58 9.83
CA VAL A 119 8.23 -9.95 10.31
C VAL A 119 9.54 -10.71 10.10
N THR A 120 10.11 -10.69 8.89
CA THR A 120 11.33 -11.44 8.59
C THR A 120 12.56 -10.85 9.24
N SER A 121 12.64 -9.52 9.41
CA SER A 121 13.75 -8.88 10.14
C SER A 121 13.72 -9.26 11.62
N TYR A 122 12.52 -9.32 12.21
CA TYR A 122 12.35 -9.82 13.58
C TYR A 122 12.81 -11.28 13.71
N ILE A 123 12.35 -12.17 12.82
CA ILE A 123 12.77 -13.58 12.81
C ILE A 123 14.28 -13.69 12.64
N ALA A 124 14.87 -12.94 11.71
CA ALA A 124 16.31 -12.98 11.46
C ALA A 124 17.10 -12.56 12.70
N ASN A 125 16.71 -11.48 13.37
CA ASN A 125 17.37 -11.02 14.59
C ASN A 125 17.25 -12.06 15.72
N GLU A 126 16.05 -12.58 15.97
CA GLU A 126 15.82 -13.65 16.98
C GLU A 126 16.67 -14.89 16.71
N LEU A 127 16.78 -15.28 15.43
CA LEU A 127 17.59 -16.42 15.05
C LEU A 127 19.08 -16.14 15.20
N LEU A 128 19.57 -14.98 14.75
CA LEU A 128 20.98 -14.60 14.83
C LEU A 128 21.47 -14.45 16.28
N GLU A 129 20.59 -14.02 17.19
CA GLU A 129 20.90 -13.95 18.63
C GLU A 129 21.00 -15.34 19.28
N LYS A 130 20.17 -16.29 18.84
CA LYS A 130 20.04 -17.63 19.46
C LYS A 130 20.87 -18.71 18.79
N TYR A 131 21.23 -18.54 17.51
CA TYR A 131 21.86 -19.55 16.68
C TYR A 131 23.00 -18.94 15.86
N SER A 132 24.10 -19.68 15.74
CA SER A 132 25.21 -19.30 14.89
C SER A 132 24.99 -19.81 13.47
N PHE A 133 24.84 -18.91 12.51
CA PHE A 133 24.73 -19.26 11.09
C PHE A 133 26.07 -19.05 10.39
N SER A 134 26.46 -20.01 9.54
CA SER A 134 27.55 -19.86 8.60
C SER A 134 27.00 -19.44 7.24
N GLU A 135 27.45 -18.29 6.73
CA GLU A 135 27.24 -17.72 5.37
C GLU A 135 26.17 -16.61 5.21
N ASN A 136 26.54 -15.61 4.40
CA ASN A 136 25.73 -14.46 3.99
C ASN A 136 25.16 -14.70 2.58
N TYR A 137 23.84 -14.62 2.42
CA TYR A 137 23.18 -14.75 1.13
C TYR A 137 22.81 -13.37 0.54
N GLU A 138 23.74 -12.74 -0.18
CA GLU A 138 23.52 -11.44 -0.85
C GLU A 138 22.41 -11.49 -1.95
N GLN A 139 22.19 -12.66 -2.54
CA GLN A 139 21.39 -12.81 -3.77
C GLN A 139 19.89 -12.54 -3.59
N TYR A 140 19.35 -12.63 -2.36
CA TYR A 140 17.93 -12.39 -2.07
C TYR A 140 17.58 -10.92 -1.85
N ASN A 141 18.58 -10.07 -1.58
CA ASN A 141 18.36 -8.66 -1.25
C ASN A 141 17.80 -7.91 -2.45
N ALA A 142 18.34 -8.10 -3.67
CA ALA A 142 17.97 -7.29 -4.84
C ALA A 142 16.48 -7.37 -5.24
N GLN A 143 15.92 -8.59 -5.35
CA GLN A 143 14.50 -8.75 -5.74
C GLN A 143 13.56 -8.25 -4.65
N TYR A 144 13.93 -8.47 -3.39
CA TYR A 144 13.16 -8.00 -2.24
C TYR A 144 13.14 -6.47 -2.16
N GLN A 145 14.28 -5.81 -2.38
CA GLN A 145 14.38 -4.35 -2.43
C GLN A 145 13.50 -3.75 -3.55
N VAL A 146 13.39 -4.43 -4.70
CA VAL A 146 12.49 -4.00 -5.78
C VAL A 146 11.02 -4.06 -5.36
N GLU A 147 10.56 -5.14 -4.73
CA GLU A 147 9.17 -5.26 -4.28
C GLU A 147 8.84 -4.35 -3.09
N TYR A 148 9.81 -4.14 -2.20
CA TYR A 148 9.70 -3.18 -1.11
C TYR A 148 9.60 -1.74 -1.66
N ALA A 149 10.44 -1.36 -2.62
CA ALA A 149 10.38 -0.06 -3.27
C ALA A 149 9.04 0.17 -3.99
N LYS A 150 8.49 -0.85 -4.68
CA LYS A 150 7.14 -0.77 -5.28
C LYS A 150 6.04 -0.58 -4.24
N THR A 151 6.14 -1.25 -3.10
CA THR A 151 5.16 -1.15 -2.01
C THR A 151 5.22 0.21 -1.33
N LEU A 152 6.42 0.75 -1.10
CA LEU A 152 6.61 2.11 -0.61
C LEU A 152 6.13 3.14 -1.62
N TYR A 153 6.46 2.98 -2.90
CA TYR A 153 5.96 3.85 -3.97
C TYR A 153 4.43 3.88 -3.96
N ALA A 154 3.77 2.72 -3.90
CA ALA A 154 2.32 2.63 -3.82
C ALA A 154 1.73 3.27 -2.54
N LEU A 155 2.43 3.20 -1.41
CA LEU A 155 2.01 3.87 -0.17
C LEU A 155 2.11 5.39 -0.31
N TYR A 156 3.27 5.89 -0.73
CA TYR A 156 3.50 7.33 -0.91
C TYR A 156 2.64 7.91 -2.03
N SER A 157 2.36 7.13 -3.08
CA SER A 157 1.45 7.53 -4.15
C SER A 157 -0.03 7.48 -3.73
N ARG A 158 -0.36 6.89 -2.57
CA ARG A 158 -1.72 6.88 -1.99
C ARG A 158 -1.90 7.90 -0.86
N GLN A 159 -0.81 8.41 -0.30
CA GLN A 159 -0.81 9.58 0.58
C GLN A 159 -0.76 10.86 -0.27
N PHE A 160 -1.82 11.13 -1.02
CA PHE A 160 -1.94 12.41 -1.67
C PHE A 160 -2.28 13.47 -0.64
N ASN A 161 -1.30 14.32 -0.31
CA ASN A 161 -1.53 15.47 0.54
C ASN A 161 -1.66 16.72 -0.35
N PHE A 162 -2.86 17.27 -0.40
CA PHE A 162 -3.19 18.45 -1.21
C PHE A 162 -2.45 19.70 -0.78
N GLU A 163 -2.17 19.86 0.52
CA GLU A 163 -1.38 20.99 1.02
C GLU A 163 0.04 20.91 0.46
N ILE A 164 0.64 19.70 0.46
CA ILE A 164 1.97 19.48 -0.13
C ILE A 164 1.95 19.75 -1.64
N LEU A 165 0.90 19.33 -2.34
CA LEU A 165 0.77 19.57 -3.78
C LEU A 165 0.63 21.06 -4.09
N ARG A 166 -0.16 21.79 -3.30
CA ARG A 166 -0.34 23.23 -3.42
C ARG A 166 0.95 23.98 -3.12
N ASP A 167 1.63 23.64 -2.03
CA ASP A 167 2.95 24.19 -1.70
C ASP A 167 3.96 23.95 -2.82
N TYR A 168 3.91 22.76 -3.43
CA TYR A 168 4.72 22.44 -4.59
C TYR A 168 4.36 23.32 -5.80
N PHE A 169 3.08 23.50 -6.12
CA PHE A 169 2.65 24.37 -7.20
C PHE A 169 3.07 25.83 -6.99
N ASP A 170 2.86 26.34 -5.78
CA ASP A 170 3.16 27.71 -5.39
C ASP A 170 4.68 28.00 -5.41
N SER A 171 5.51 27.00 -5.07
CA SER A 171 6.97 27.15 -4.92
C SER A 171 7.80 26.86 -6.18
N THR A 172 7.24 26.14 -7.17
CA THR A 172 8.02 25.65 -8.33
C THR A 172 7.75 26.36 -9.64
N GLY A 173 6.76 27.26 -9.69
CA GLY A 173 6.46 28.01 -10.91
C GLY A 173 5.95 27.10 -12.03
N VAL A 174 4.96 26.26 -11.74
CA VAL A 174 4.32 25.35 -12.69
C VAL A 174 2.96 25.87 -13.15
N THR A 175 2.49 25.37 -14.29
CA THR A 175 1.08 25.42 -14.71
C THR A 175 0.47 24.05 -14.50
N VAL A 176 -0.72 23.98 -13.93
CA VAL A 176 -1.42 22.70 -13.70
C VAL A 176 -2.76 22.70 -14.39
N LEU A 177 -3.06 21.67 -15.17
CA LEU A 177 -4.35 21.47 -15.81
C LEU A 177 -5.08 20.35 -15.09
N ILE A 178 -6.34 20.59 -14.77
CA ILE A 178 -7.18 19.68 -14.02
C ILE A 178 -8.43 19.41 -14.84
N ASN A 179 -8.78 18.14 -15.02
CA ASN A 179 -10.03 17.72 -15.63
C ASN A 179 -10.81 16.83 -14.66
N TYR A 180 -12.09 17.11 -14.47
CA TYR A 180 -12.97 16.37 -13.57
C TYR A 180 -14.29 16.01 -14.25
N ASN A 181 -14.50 14.72 -14.51
CA ASN A 181 -15.61 14.21 -15.32
C ASN A 181 -16.70 13.46 -14.52
N LYS A 182 -16.64 13.50 -13.18
CA LYS A 182 -17.64 12.88 -12.28
C LYS A 182 -17.99 11.44 -12.65
N LYS A 183 -17.00 10.54 -12.65
CA LYS A 183 -17.17 9.12 -13.02
C LYS A 183 -17.16 8.19 -11.82
N GLY A 184 -18.25 8.18 -11.07
CA GLY A 184 -18.45 7.28 -9.93
C GLY A 184 -18.99 7.99 -8.69
N PRO A 185 -19.26 7.24 -7.61
CA PRO A 185 -19.63 7.84 -6.33
C PRO A 185 -18.48 8.69 -5.77
N ILE A 186 -18.83 9.77 -5.07
CA ILE A 186 -17.89 10.66 -4.39
C ILE A 186 -18.22 10.54 -2.90
N GLU A 187 -17.45 9.74 -2.17
CA GLU A 187 -17.52 9.66 -0.72
C GLU A 187 -16.22 10.23 -0.15
N LEU A 188 -16.16 11.55 -0.03
CA LEU A 188 -15.07 12.25 0.63
C LEU A 188 -15.49 12.60 2.06
N ASN A 189 -14.54 12.54 3.00
CA ASN A 189 -14.76 13.17 4.30
C ASN A 189 -14.78 14.71 4.14
N ASN A 190 -15.22 15.42 5.18
CA ASN A 190 -15.38 16.88 5.10
C ASN A 190 -14.06 17.64 4.88
N GLU A 191 -12.94 17.11 5.39
CA GLU A 191 -11.60 17.73 5.26
C GLU A 191 -11.11 17.62 3.82
N ASP A 192 -11.16 16.42 3.23
CA ASP A 192 -10.83 16.19 1.84
C ASP A 192 -11.72 17.00 0.91
N LEU A 193 -13.04 17.01 1.14
CA LEU A 193 -13.99 17.79 0.35
C LEU A 193 -13.61 19.27 0.30
N SER A 194 -13.28 19.85 1.46
CA SER A 194 -12.84 21.25 1.58
C SER A 194 -11.52 21.49 0.82
N ASN A 195 -10.58 20.53 0.89
CA ASN A 195 -9.28 20.62 0.23
C ASN A 195 -9.42 20.65 -1.30
N TYR A 196 -10.24 19.77 -1.87
CA TYR A 196 -10.51 19.77 -3.32
C TYR A 196 -11.31 20.98 -3.78
N GLN A 197 -12.29 21.45 -3.00
CA GLN A 197 -13.01 22.70 -3.29
C GLN A 197 -12.07 23.90 -3.33
N SER A 198 -10.99 23.89 -2.53
CA SER A 198 -9.97 24.93 -2.57
C SER A 198 -9.15 24.97 -3.87
N LEU A 199 -9.20 23.89 -4.67
CA LEU A 199 -8.63 23.83 -6.03
C LEU A 199 -9.61 24.34 -7.11
N GLY A 200 -10.79 24.83 -6.71
CA GLY A 200 -11.85 25.25 -7.64
C GLY A 200 -12.72 24.11 -8.16
N ILE A 201 -12.60 22.89 -7.63
CA ILE A 201 -13.43 21.74 -8.04
C ILE A 201 -14.78 21.78 -7.32
N ASP A 202 -15.87 21.92 -8.08
CA ASP A 202 -17.23 21.79 -7.56
C ASP A 202 -17.79 20.38 -7.82
N PHE A 203 -17.75 19.50 -6.83
CA PHE A 203 -18.27 18.13 -6.99
C PHE A 203 -19.77 18.02 -7.30
N SER A 204 -20.54 19.11 -7.17
CA SER A 204 -21.93 19.15 -7.61
C SER A 204 -22.05 19.10 -9.15
N LEU A 205 -21.08 19.67 -9.86
CA LEU A 205 -21.01 19.75 -11.31
C LEU A 205 -20.26 18.54 -11.92
N ALA A 206 -20.44 18.32 -13.22
CA ALA A 206 -19.69 17.32 -13.99
C ALA A 206 -18.93 18.02 -15.13
N ASN A 207 -17.88 17.38 -15.63
CA ASN A 207 -17.07 17.84 -16.77
C ASN A 207 -16.50 19.24 -16.57
N GLN A 208 -15.75 19.42 -15.48
CA GLN A 208 -15.04 20.66 -15.20
C GLN A 208 -13.63 20.61 -15.75
N LEU A 209 -13.20 21.74 -16.30
CA LEU A 209 -11.83 22.01 -16.65
C LEU A 209 -11.34 23.16 -15.79
N ILE A 210 -10.19 22.99 -15.17
CA ILE A 210 -9.59 24.00 -14.29
C ILE A 210 -8.12 24.10 -14.65
N SER A 211 -7.61 25.32 -14.70
CA SER A 211 -6.18 25.57 -14.78
C SER A 211 -5.72 26.27 -13.51
N TYR A 212 -4.54 25.91 -13.03
CA TYR A 212 -3.81 26.67 -12.02
C TYR A 212 -2.64 27.34 -12.70
N ARG A 213 -2.63 28.68 -12.67
CA ARG A 213 -1.61 29.53 -13.27
C ARG A 213 -1.48 30.81 -12.46
N ASN A 214 -0.27 31.34 -12.35
CA ASN A 214 -0.01 32.58 -11.59
C ASN A 214 -0.62 32.58 -10.18
N HIS A 215 -0.54 31.44 -9.48
CA HIS A 215 -1.08 31.26 -8.13
C HIS A 215 -2.62 31.36 -8.01
N GLU A 216 -3.33 31.23 -9.13
CA GLU A 216 -4.79 31.28 -9.18
C GLU A 216 -5.38 30.07 -9.92
N PHE A 217 -6.47 29.54 -9.39
CA PHE A 217 -7.30 28.55 -10.09
C PHE A 217 -8.32 29.28 -10.96
N VAL A 218 -8.39 28.90 -12.24
CA VAL A 218 -9.34 29.44 -13.22
C VAL A 218 -10.17 28.28 -13.75
N ILE A 219 -11.50 28.42 -13.67
CA ILE A 219 -12.43 27.49 -14.30
C ILE A 219 -12.46 27.82 -15.80
N GLU A 220 -12.24 26.80 -16.61
CA GLU A 220 -12.20 26.87 -18.06
C GLU A 220 -13.48 26.28 -18.64
N ASP A 221 -13.89 26.78 -19.80
CA ASP A 221 -15.06 26.29 -20.53
C ASP A 221 -14.68 25.03 -21.36
N ASP A 222 -15.31 24.83 -22.52
CA ASP A 222 -15.29 23.62 -23.36
C ASP A 222 -13.92 22.92 -23.55
N GLU A 223 -12.83 23.69 -23.62
CA GLU A 223 -11.46 23.20 -23.69
C GLU A 223 -10.46 24.16 -23.04
N ILE A 224 -9.37 23.61 -22.52
CA ILE A 224 -8.18 24.37 -22.16
C ILE A 224 -7.26 24.40 -23.37
N ASN A 225 -6.84 25.60 -23.77
CA ASN A 225 -5.96 25.81 -24.91
C ASN A 225 -4.93 26.89 -24.55
N LEU A 226 -3.67 26.49 -24.35
CA LEU A 226 -2.65 27.38 -23.80
C LEU A 226 -1.26 27.09 -24.37
N GLU A 227 -0.40 28.10 -24.32
CA GLU A 227 1.00 28.01 -24.70
C GLU A 227 1.87 28.18 -23.46
N VAL A 228 2.75 27.21 -23.18
CA VAL A 228 3.78 27.29 -22.13
C VAL A 228 5.14 27.12 -22.77
N ASN A 229 5.98 28.16 -22.70
CA ASN A 229 7.34 28.18 -23.25
C ASN A 229 7.48 27.50 -24.64
N ASN A 230 6.74 28.00 -25.64
CA ASN A 230 6.72 27.50 -27.02
C ASN A 230 6.12 26.09 -27.22
N HIS A 231 5.53 25.48 -26.19
CA HIS A 231 4.76 24.24 -26.29
C HIS A 231 3.26 24.54 -26.22
N HIS A 232 2.50 23.96 -27.16
CA HIS A 232 1.06 24.12 -27.22
C HIS A 232 0.37 22.97 -26.49
N TYR A 233 -0.43 23.29 -25.49
CA TYR A 233 -1.21 22.35 -24.70
C TYR A 233 -2.71 22.52 -24.98
N LYS A 234 -3.36 21.40 -25.27
CA LYS A 234 -4.81 21.32 -25.37
C LYS A 234 -5.35 20.21 -24.47
N LEU A 235 -6.32 20.52 -23.62
CA LEU A 235 -7.06 19.55 -22.81
C LEU A 235 -8.56 19.75 -23.04
N ASP A 236 -9.27 18.74 -23.50
CA ASP A 236 -10.72 18.83 -23.68
C ASP A 236 -11.50 18.29 -22.48
N SER A 237 -12.82 18.49 -22.50
CA SER A 237 -13.73 18.05 -21.45
C SER A 237 -13.86 16.52 -21.34
N ASN A 238 -13.35 15.74 -22.31
CA ASN A 238 -13.26 14.28 -22.18
C ASN A 238 -11.97 13.86 -21.45
N GLY A 239 -11.06 14.79 -21.18
CA GLY A 239 -9.76 14.53 -20.57
C GLY A 239 -8.67 14.19 -21.59
N ASP A 240 -8.94 14.32 -22.89
CA ASP A 240 -7.95 14.10 -23.95
C ASP A 240 -6.94 15.24 -23.96
N LEU A 241 -5.66 14.87 -23.95
CA LEU A 241 -4.53 15.81 -23.91
C LEU A 241 -3.80 15.78 -25.24
N TRP A 242 -3.51 16.97 -25.79
CA TRP A 242 -2.57 17.14 -26.90
C TRP A 242 -1.43 18.08 -26.48
N ILE A 243 -0.22 17.73 -26.91
CA ILE A 243 0.99 18.55 -26.76
C ILE A 243 1.59 18.72 -28.16
N ASP A 244 1.73 19.95 -28.64
CA ASP A 244 2.24 20.28 -29.99
C ASP A 244 1.52 19.49 -31.11
N ASN A 245 0.19 19.43 -31.01
CA ASN A 245 -0.70 18.64 -31.88
C ASN A 245 -0.51 17.11 -31.82
N GLN A 246 0.32 16.60 -30.91
CA GLN A 246 0.44 15.17 -30.67
C GLN A 246 -0.51 14.74 -29.56
N TRP A 247 -1.38 13.78 -29.87
CA TRP A 247 -2.33 13.23 -28.89
C TRP A 247 -1.59 12.35 -27.87
N ILE A 248 -1.83 12.63 -26.60
CA ILE A 248 -1.31 11.89 -25.46
C ILE A 248 -2.48 11.12 -24.83
N ASN A 249 -2.47 9.80 -25.03
CA ASN A 249 -3.52 8.86 -24.61
C ASN A 249 -4.06 9.18 -23.19
N SER A 250 -5.34 9.56 -23.13
CA SER A 250 -6.09 9.73 -21.89
C SER A 250 -6.79 8.42 -21.53
N GLN A 251 -6.59 7.94 -20.30
CA GLN A 251 -7.51 6.95 -19.76
C GLN A 251 -8.74 7.67 -19.25
N ASP A 252 -9.86 6.95 -19.27
CA ASP A 252 -11.13 7.49 -18.84
C ASP A 252 -11.22 7.49 -17.31
N THR A 253 -11.04 8.66 -16.67
CA THR A 253 -10.94 8.79 -15.20
C THR A 253 -11.85 9.86 -14.60
N SER A 254 -12.08 9.81 -13.29
CA SER A 254 -12.90 10.81 -12.58
C SER A 254 -12.23 12.16 -12.47
N LEU A 255 -10.94 12.18 -12.11
CA LEU A 255 -10.16 13.39 -11.91
C LEU A 255 -8.74 13.19 -12.48
N LYS A 256 -8.19 14.20 -13.15
CA LYS A 256 -6.88 14.15 -13.79
C LYS A 256 -6.13 15.45 -13.54
N PHE A 257 -4.81 15.33 -13.32
CA PHE A 257 -3.88 16.43 -13.13
C PHE A 257 -2.73 16.32 -14.14
N ILE A 258 -2.39 17.43 -14.75
CA ILE A 258 -1.30 17.57 -15.73
C ILE A 258 -0.44 18.72 -15.24
N VAL A 259 0.82 18.46 -14.90
CA VAL A 259 1.75 19.44 -14.34
C VAL A 259 2.78 19.80 -15.40
N ILE A 260 2.91 21.09 -15.69
CA ILE A 260 3.77 21.64 -16.74
C ILE A 260 4.75 22.61 -16.08
N ASP A 261 6.04 22.45 -16.37
CA ASP A 261 7.05 23.41 -15.93
C ASP A 261 6.99 24.68 -16.79
N ASN A 262 6.86 25.85 -16.17
CA ASN A 262 6.74 27.10 -16.93
C ASN A 262 8.08 27.54 -17.55
N GLU A 263 9.22 27.13 -17.00
CA GLU A 263 10.53 27.51 -17.53
C GLU A 263 10.87 26.74 -18.80
N THR A 264 10.67 25.42 -18.81
CA THR A 264 10.96 24.57 -19.96
C THR A 264 9.78 24.34 -20.88
N GLY A 265 8.54 24.49 -20.39
CA GLY A 265 7.32 24.15 -21.12
C GLY A 265 7.09 22.65 -21.26
N TYR A 266 7.87 21.81 -20.55
CA TYR A 266 7.71 20.37 -20.61
C TYR A 266 6.70 19.85 -19.59
N LEU A 267 6.07 18.73 -19.96
CA LEU A 267 5.23 17.95 -19.05
C LEU A 267 6.11 17.32 -17.96
N VAL A 268 5.88 17.71 -16.71
CA VAL A 268 6.59 17.22 -15.52
C VAL A 268 5.91 15.98 -14.96
N ASP A 269 4.59 16.01 -14.85
CA ASP A 269 3.80 14.91 -14.30
C ASP A 269 2.40 14.88 -14.95
N ASN A 270 1.82 13.68 -15.03
CA ASN A 270 0.46 13.46 -15.48
C ASN A 270 -0.11 12.27 -14.71
N PHE A 271 -1.08 12.56 -13.84
CA PHE A 271 -1.64 11.58 -12.95
C PHE A 271 -3.14 11.71 -12.81
N GLN A 272 -3.79 10.60 -12.50
CA GLN A 272 -5.25 10.47 -12.52
C GLN A 272 -5.77 9.75 -11.28
N ILE A 273 -6.98 10.09 -10.87
CA ILE A 273 -7.73 9.54 -9.74
C ILE A 273 -9.06 9.00 -10.27
N ASP A 274 -9.28 7.69 -10.16
CA ASP A 274 -10.47 7.00 -10.68
C ASP A 274 -11.66 7.09 -9.73
N PHE A 275 -11.38 6.93 -8.43
CA PHE A 275 -12.37 6.83 -7.36
C PHE A 275 -11.97 7.79 -6.24
N LEU A 276 -12.84 8.75 -5.91
CA LEU A 276 -12.57 9.73 -4.85
C LEU A 276 -12.77 9.12 -3.45
N ASP A 277 -13.59 8.07 -3.33
CA ASP A 277 -13.79 7.24 -2.13
C ASP A 277 -12.65 6.23 -1.89
N GLN A 278 -11.83 5.96 -2.91
CA GLN A 278 -10.63 5.11 -2.85
C GLN A 278 -9.54 5.71 -3.72
N LEU A 279 -8.70 6.57 -3.15
CA LEU A 279 -7.71 7.32 -3.91
C LEU A 279 -6.67 6.38 -4.58
N TYR A 280 -6.92 6.00 -5.83
CA TYR A 280 -5.96 5.31 -6.67
C TYR A 280 -5.35 6.33 -7.62
N ILE A 281 -4.10 6.72 -7.35
CA ILE A 281 -3.34 7.57 -8.25
C ILE A 281 -2.58 6.70 -9.24
N TYR A 282 -2.88 6.87 -10.51
CA TYR A 282 -2.10 6.28 -11.59
C TYR A 282 -1.17 7.35 -12.15
N ARG A 283 0.14 7.14 -12.02
CA ARG A 283 1.18 7.92 -12.71
C ARG A 283 1.71 7.10 -13.87
N LYS A 284 1.90 7.72 -15.03
CA LYS A 284 2.59 7.11 -16.18
C LYS A 284 4.04 7.54 -16.21
#